data_AF-A0A6P2G628-F1
#
_entry.id   AF-A0A6P2G628-F1
#
_cell.length_a   1.000
_cell.length_b   1.000
_cell.length_c   1.000
_cell.angle_alpha   90.00
_cell.angle_beta   90.00
_cell.angle_gamma   90.00
#
_symmetry.space_group_name_H-M   'P 1'
#
loop_
_entity.id
_entity.type
_entity.pdbx_description
1 polymer ?
#
loop_
_entity_poly.entity_id
_entity_poly.type
_entity_poly.pdbx_seq_one_letter_code
_entity_poly.pdbx_strand_id
1 'polypeptide(L)'
;MRRTVHVVFFALLVYLIGDRAMLHAQGRDASPLACSQAAEQVKYDALSRGFGNAAAGSQSEAFMSGCLVTGRGAPDVAMASR
;
A
#
# COMPACT_ATOMS: atom_id res chain seq x y z
N MET A 1 -21.26 11.33 -37.34
CA MET A 1 -20.52 12.23 -36.42
C MET A 1 -20.89 12.06 -34.95
N ARG A 2 -22.18 12.17 -34.54
CA ARG A 2 -22.58 12.02 -33.12
C ARG A 2 -22.16 10.68 -32.47
N ARG A 3 -22.25 9.58 -33.22
CA ARG A 3 -21.88 8.24 -32.73
C ARG A 3 -20.39 8.13 -32.42
N THR A 4 -19.53 8.72 -33.25
CA THR A 4 -18.08 8.72 -33.07
C THR A 4 -17.68 9.52 -31.84
N VAL A 5 -18.31 10.69 -31.62
CA VAL A 5 -18.08 11.52 -30.43
C VAL A 5 -18.43 10.77 -29.15
N HIS A 6 -19.56 10.05 -29.13
CA HIS A 6 -19.94 9.26 -27.95
C HIS A 6 -18.97 8.12 -27.66
N VAL A 7 -18.47 7.43 -28.69
CA VAL A 7 -17.47 6.35 -28.52
C VAL A 7 -16.18 6.89 -27.92
N VAL A 8 -15.68 8.03 -28.42
CA VAL A 8 -14.48 8.69 -27.88
C VAL A 8 -14.71 9.09 -26.42
N PHE A 9 -15.86 9.70 -26.10
CA PHE A 9 -16.20 10.08 -24.73
C PHE A 9 -16.26 8.87 -23.79
N PHE A 10 -16.84 7.76 -24.25
CA PHE A 10 -16.96 6.55 -23.46
C PHE A 10 -15.60 5.92 -23.19
N ALA A 11 -14.74 5.85 -24.22
CA ALA A 11 -13.37 5.36 -24.07
C ALA A 11 -12.57 6.23 -23.09
N LEU A 12 -12.74 7.55 -23.17
CA LEU A 12 -12.05 8.50 -22.30
C LEU A 12 -12.54 8.41 -20.85
N LEU A 13 -13.84 8.21 -20.63
CA LEU A 13 -14.39 7.95 -19.29
C LEU A 13 -13.84 6.65 -18.69
N VAL A 14 -13.83 5.55 -19.46
CA VAL A 14 -13.29 4.27 -18.99
C VAL A 14 -11.80 4.40 -18.64
N TYR A 15 -11.03 5.11 -19.49
CA TYR A 15 -9.62 5.38 -19.24
C TYR A 15 -9.40 6.17 -17.95
N LEU A 16 -10.12 7.28 -17.74
CA LEU A 16 -9.99 8.11 -16.55
C LEU A 16 -10.43 7.40 -15.27
N ILE A 17 -11.47 6.59 -15.34
CA ILE A 17 -11.95 5.79 -14.19
C ILE A 17 -10.91 4.72 -13.84
N GLY A 18 -10.32 4.05 -14.83
CA GLY A 18 -9.24 3.08 -14.61
C GLY A 18 -8.00 3.71 -13.97
N ASP A 19 -7.57 4.86 -14.48
CA ASP A 19 -6.41 5.62 -13.96
C ASP A 19 -6.63 6.08 -12.50
N ARG A 20 -7.82 6.64 -12.20
CA ARG A 20 -8.20 7.03 -10.83
C ARG A 20 -8.29 5.83 -9.89
N ALA A 21 -8.82 4.70 -10.32
CA ALA A 21 -8.89 3.49 -9.49
C ALA A 21 -7.49 2.96 -9.15
N MET A 22 -6.57 3.01 -10.11
CA MET A 22 -5.18 2.61 -9.90
C MET A 22 -4.42 3.59 -8.98
N LEU A 23 -4.67 4.90 -9.12
CA LEU A 23 -4.12 5.92 -8.23
C LEU A 23 -4.70 5.83 -6.80
N HIS A 24 -5.98 5.49 -6.66
CA HIS A 24 -6.59 5.27 -5.35
C HIS A 24 -6.12 3.98 -4.69
N ALA A 25 -5.71 2.96 -5.43
CA ALA A 25 -5.05 1.79 -4.87
C ALA A 25 -3.67 2.17 -4.30
N GLN A 26 -2.83 2.86 -5.08
CA GLN A 26 -1.51 3.30 -4.64
C GLN A 26 -1.56 4.34 -3.50
N GLY A 27 -2.54 5.25 -3.54
CA GLY A 27 -2.76 6.22 -2.47
C GLY A 27 -3.30 5.59 -1.17
N ARG A 28 -3.90 4.39 -1.25
CA ARG A 28 -4.34 3.64 -0.07
C ARG A 28 -3.14 3.03 0.66
N ASP A 29 -2.18 2.49 -0.10
CA ASP A 29 -0.94 1.91 0.43
C ASP A 29 -0.01 2.96 1.06
N ALA A 30 -0.09 4.22 0.60
CA ALA A 30 0.68 5.34 1.15
C ALA A 30 -0.03 6.11 2.29
N SER A 31 -1.25 5.70 2.67
CA SER A 31 -1.99 6.42 3.71
C SER A 31 -1.43 6.11 5.11
N PRO A 32 -1.38 7.10 6.04
CA PRO A 32 -0.89 6.87 7.40
C PRO A 32 -1.61 5.73 8.12
N LEU A 33 -2.90 5.53 7.81
CA LEU A 33 -3.73 4.48 8.40
C LEU A 33 -3.40 3.09 7.83
N ALA A 34 -3.06 2.99 6.54
CA ALA A 34 -2.58 1.73 5.98
C ALA A 34 -1.19 1.37 6.50
N CYS A 35 -0.29 2.36 6.62
CA CYS A 35 1.03 2.16 7.20
C CYS A 35 0.96 1.66 8.66
N SER A 36 0.09 2.24 9.49
CA SER A 36 -0.07 1.80 10.88
C SER A 36 -0.68 0.41 10.98
N GLN A 37 -1.65 0.07 10.12
CA GLN A 37 -2.25 -1.26 10.08
C GLN A 37 -1.26 -2.34 9.65
N ALA A 38 -0.44 -2.06 8.63
CA ALA A 38 0.59 -2.99 8.17
C ALA A 38 1.77 -3.09 9.17
N ALA A 39 2.14 -2.01 9.87
CA ALA A 39 3.13 -2.06 10.95
C ALA A 39 2.70 -3.01 12.08
N GLU A 40 1.43 -2.94 12.47
CA GLU A 40 0.90 -3.83 13.50
C GLU A 40 0.88 -5.30 13.03
N GLN A 41 0.63 -5.56 11.73
CA GLN A 41 0.79 -6.90 11.16
C GLN A 41 2.24 -7.39 11.23
N VAL A 42 3.23 -6.54 10.92
CA VAL A 42 4.66 -6.87 11.06
C VAL A 42 5.01 -7.20 12.51
N LYS A 43 4.44 -6.48 13.48
CA LYS A 43 4.59 -6.78 14.91
C LYS A 43 4.04 -8.17 15.25
N TYR A 44 2.82 -8.48 14.84
CA TYR A 44 2.21 -9.78 15.11
C TYR A 44 2.96 -10.94 14.45
N ASP A 45 3.47 -10.75 13.23
CA ASP A 45 4.30 -11.74 12.55
C ASP A 45 5.64 -11.95 13.28
N ALA A 46 6.28 -10.87 13.76
CA ALA A 46 7.48 -11.00 14.58
C ALA A 46 7.18 -11.74 15.91
N LEU A 47 6.09 -11.41 16.59
CA LEU A 47 5.68 -12.12 17.81
C LEU A 47 5.40 -13.60 17.54
N SER A 48 4.75 -13.93 16.42
CA SER A 48 4.46 -15.32 16.03
C SER A 48 5.73 -16.13 15.73
N ARG A 49 6.77 -15.46 15.23
CA ARG A 49 8.12 -16.03 15.02
C ARG A 49 8.96 -16.13 16.30
N GLY A 50 8.43 -15.72 17.45
CA GLY A 50 9.09 -15.83 18.75
C GLY A 50 9.98 -14.64 19.12
N PHE A 51 9.92 -13.53 18.39
CA PHE A 51 10.58 -12.30 18.81
C PHE A 51 9.93 -11.73 20.07
N GLY A 52 10.75 -11.18 20.98
CA GLY A 52 10.25 -10.47 22.16
C GLY A 52 9.51 -9.19 21.80
N ASN A 53 8.66 -8.71 22.70
CA ASN A 53 7.76 -7.56 22.46
C ASN A 53 8.52 -6.28 22.06
N ALA A 54 9.71 -6.05 22.62
CA ALA A 54 10.56 -4.91 22.26
C ALA A 54 11.14 -5.04 20.84
N ALA A 55 11.56 -6.23 20.44
CA ALA A 55 12.09 -6.49 19.10
C ALA A 55 10.98 -6.41 18.04
N ALA A 56 9.82 -7.01 18.33
CA ALA A 56 8.64 -6.90 17.47
C ALA A 56 8.16 -5.45 17.32
N GLY A 57 8.14 -4.68 18.42
CA GLY A 57 7.83 -3.24 18.40
C GLY A 57 8.82 -2.43 17.55
N SER A 58 10.12 -2.69 17.69
CA SER A 58 11.15 -2.02 16.89
C SER A 58 10.99 -2.29 15.38
N GLN A 59 10.67 -3.52 14.97
CA GLN A 59 10.42 -3.84 13.57
C GLN A 59 9.15 -3.17 13.02
N SER A 60 8.10 -3.08 13.84
CA SER A 60 6.88 -2.35 13.51
C SER A 60 7.13 -0.86 13.29
N GLU A 61 7.88 -0.21 14.18
CA GLU A 61 8.22 1.22 14.05
C GLU A 61 9.13 1.49 12.83
N ALA A 62 10.10 0.61 12.59
CA ALA A 62 10.94 0.67 11.39
C ALA A 62 10.12 0.54 10.10
N PHE A 63 9.16 -0.38 10.06
CA PHE A 63 8.24 -0.51 8.94
C PHE A 63 7.35 0.73 8.78
N MET A 64 6.79 1.25 9.87
CA MET A 64 5.89 2.41 9.84
C MET A 64 6.61 3.65 9.29
N SER A 65 7.82 3.93 9.79
CA SER A 65 8.65 5.05 9.31
C SER A 65 9.03 4.90 7.84
N GLY A 66 9.43 3.69 7.41
CA GLY A 66 9.72 3.40 6.00
C GLY A 66 8.51 3.57 5.09
N CYS A 67 7.32 3.12 5.52
CA CYS A 67 6.07 3.28 4.80
C CYS A 67 5.67 4.74 4.62
N LEU A 68 5.78 5.55 5.68
CA LEU A 68 5.46 6.99 5.60
C LEU A 68 6.41 7.78 4.68
N VAL A 69 7.68 7.38 4.60
CA VAL A 69 8.69 8.04 3.75
C VAL A 69 8.57 7.61 2.29
N THR A 70 8.32 6.32 2.03
CA THR A 70 8.33 5.75 0.67
C THR A 70 6.96 5.65 0.02
N GLY A 71 5.89 5.77 0.82
CA GLY A 71 4.51 5.52 0.39
C GLY A 71 4.20 4.06 0.07
N ARG A 72 5.07 3.11 0.45
CA ARG A 72 4.86 1.68 0.24
C ARG A 72 4.39 1.01 1.54
N GLY A 73 3.11 0.64 1.58
CA GLY A 73 2.48 -0.08 2.69
C GLY A 73 2.57 -1.60 2.61
N ALA A 74 3.26 -2.15 1.61
CA ALA A 74 3.51 -3.57 1.53
C ALA A 74 4.87 -3.91 2.16
N PRO A 75 4.95 -4.87 3.10
CA PRO A 75 6.23 -5.43 3.51
C PRO A 75 6.89 -6.07 2.28
N ASP A 76 7.97 -5.45 1.80
CA ASP A 76 8.77 -5.98 0.72
C ASP A 76 9.24 -7.39 1.10
N VAL A 77 8.66 -8.41 0.46
CA VAL A 77 8.99 -9.84 0.65
C VAL A 77 10.50 -10.09 0.46
N ALA A 78 11.21 -9.18 -0.23
CA ALA A 78 12.65 -9.19 -0.42
C ALA A 78 13.49 -8.96 0.86
N MET A 79 12.94 -8.30 1.90
CA MET A 79 13.65 -8.10 3.17
C MET A 79 13.54 -9.31 4.10
N ALA A 80 12.59 -10.23 3.86
CA ALA A 80 12.45 -11.47 4.63
C ALA A 80 13.43 -12.57 4.21
N SER A 81 14.19 -12.38 3.13
CA SER A 81 15.13 -13.36 2.57
C SER A 81 16.61 -12.98 2.73
N ARG A 82 16.93 -11.99 3.57
CA ARG A 82 18.32 -11.61 3.89
C ARG A 82 18.65 -11.90 5.33
#